data_AF-A0A0U1NIC5-F1
#
_entry.id   AF-A0A0U1NIC5-F1
#
_cell.length_a   1.000
_cell.length_b   1.000
_cell.length_c   1.000
_cell.angle_alpha   90.00
_cell.angle_beta   90.00
_cell.angle_gamma   90.00
#
_symmetry.space_group_name_H-M   'P 1'
#
loop_
_entity.id
_entity.type
_entity.pdbx_description
1 polymer ?
#
loop_
_entity_poly.entity_id
_entity_poly.type
_entity_poly.pdbx_seq_one_letter_code
_entity_poly.pdbx_strand_id
1 'polypeptide(L)'
;MTEQMKKRVSPKWRVAFFVSLAGNIAILGIVVGTVLGGERGAHGRFDGARSAARMGPVGQVVRALPREDRRALGQAMRQLRDDSRASFGTPASQMDAWISALSAQPFDAARLSELIAIGRASQNARGQLGGDLLIEKITAMSDAERDELVENLRRDRERGFGSKSGLGR
;
A
#
# COMPACT_ATOMS: atom_id res chain seq x y z
N MET A 1 -18.22 2.48 -59.16
CA MET A 1 -19.21 2.14 -58.12
C MET A 1 -18.46 1.34 -57.06
N THR A 2 -18.14 1.94 -55.92
CA THR A 2 -17.23 1.37 -54.91
C THR A 2 -17.96 0.42 -53.96
N GLU A 3 -17.65 -0.87 -54.01
CA GLU A 3 -18.10 -1.84 -53.01
C GLU A 3 -17.26 -1.71 -51.73
N GLN A 4 -17.93 -1.30 -50.65
CA GLN A 4 -17.41 -1.30 -49.30
C GLN A 4 -17.49 -2.71 -48.70
N MET A 5 -16.39 -3.46 -48.69
CA MET A 5 -16.29 -4.73 -47.95
C MET A 5 -16.32 -4.48 -46.43
N LYS A 6 -17.48 -4.65 -45.81
CA LYS A 6 -17.67 -4.59 -44.36
C LYS A 6 -17.00 -5.80 -43.69
N LYS A 7 -15.74 -5.65 -43.26
CA LYS A 7 -14.99 -6.66 -42.48
C LYS A 7 -15.78 -7.05 -41.21
N ARG A 8 -16.43 -8.22 -41.23
CA ARG A 8 -17.12 -8.76 -40.05
C ARG A 8 -16.09 -9.36 -39.11
N VAL A 9 -15.79 -8.63 -38.03
CA VAL A 9 -14.95 -9.14 -36.93
C VAL A 9 -15.60 -10.39 -36.35
N SER A 10 -14.86 -11.51 -36.31
CA SER A 10 -15.41 -12.79 -35.85
C SER A 10 -15.82 -12.71 -34.36
N PRO A 11 -16.91 -13.39 -33.93
CA PRO A 11 -17.40 -13.32 -32.55
C PRO A 11 -16.35 -13.72 -31.51
N LYS A 12 -15.43 -14.63 -31.88
CA LYS A 12 -14.34 -15.12 -31.01
C LYS A 12 -13.33 -14.02 -30.65
N TRP A 13 -13.06 -13.09 -31.58
CA TRP A 13 -12.19 -11.95 -31.32
C TRP A 13 -12.81 -10.93 -30.37
N ARG A 14 -14.13 -10.75 -30.44
CA ARG A 14 -14.85 -9.90 -29.48
C ARG A 14 -14.79 -10.49 -28.07
N VAL A 15 -14.99 -11.81 -27.94
CA VAL A 15 -14.92 -12.48 -26.63
C VAL A 15 -13.51 -12.39 -26.05
N ALA A 16 -12.46 -12.65 -26.83
CA ALA A 16 -11.08 -12.50 -26.38
C ALA A 16 -10.77 -11.06 -25.93
N PHE A 17 -11.29 -10.06 -26.66
CA PHE A 17 -11.18 -8.65 -26.30
C PHE A 17 -11.88 -8.35 -24.97
N PHE A 18 -13.13 -8.81 -24.78
CA PHE A 18 -13.87 -8.58 -23.54
C PHE A 18 -13.25 -9.31 -22.34
N VAL A 19 -12.70 -10.50 -22.52
CA VAL A 19 -12.02 -11.24 -21.44
C VAL A 19 -10.71 -10.55 -21.05
N SER A 20 -9.91 -10.12 -22.02
CA SER A 20 -8.70 -9.35 -21.75
C SER A 20 -9.03 -8.01 -21.08
N LEU A 21 -10.06 -7.32 -21.55
CA LEU A 21 -10.53 -6.06 -20.98
C LEU A 21 -11.05 -6.24 -19.54
N ALA A 22 -11.88 -7.27 -19.30
CA ALA A 22 -12.41 -7.57 -17.98
C ALA A 22 -11.32 -8.00 -16.99
N GLY A 23 -10.34 -8.80 -17.45
CA GLY A 23 -9.17 -9.17 -16.66
C GLY A 23 -8.34 -7.95 -16.25
N ASN A 24 -8.10 -7.03 -17.19
CA ASN A 24 -7.39 -5.78 -16.92
C ASN A 24 -8.16 -4.89 -15.92
N ILE A 25 -9.48 -4.78 -16.06
CA ILE A 25 -10.33 -4.01 -15.13
C ILE A 25 -10.39 -4.68 -13.74
N ALA A 26 -10.42 -6.00 -13.66
CA ALA A 26 -10.43 -6.74 -12.39
C ALA A 26 -9.12 -6.53 -11.60
N ILE A 27 -7.98 -6.61 -12.28
CA ILE A 27 -6.66 -6.32 -11.69
C ILE A 27 -6.62 -4.87 -11.21
N LEU A 28 -7.08 -3.93 -12.03
CA LEU A 28 -7.17 -2.51 -11.66
C LEU A 28 -8.05 -2.31 -10.41
N GLY A 29 -9.20 -2.98 -10.34
CA GLY A 29 -10.12 -2.90 -9.20
C GLY A 29 -9.54 -3.43 -7.89
N ILE A 30 -8.80 -4.54 -7.93
CA ILE A 30 -8.13 -5.11 -6.74
C ILE A 30 -7.02 -4.18 -6.24
N VAL A 31 -6.20 -3.64 -7.15
CA VAL A 31 -5.09 -2.76 -6.77
C VAL A 31 -5.61 -1.39 -6.30
N VAL A 32 -6.58 -0.80 -7.00
CA VAL A 32 -7.28 0.42 -6.56
C VAL A 32 -7.97 0.20 -5.21
N GLY A 33 -8.64 -0.93 -5.00
CA GLY A 33 -9.26 -1.26 -3.71
C GLY A 33 -8.26 -1.38 -2.57
N THR A 34 -7.05 -1.87 -2.82
CA THR A 34 -6.01 -2.03 -1.79
C THR A 34 -5.22 -0.73 -1.52
N VAL A 35 -5.00 0.10 -2.54
CA VAL A 35 -4.25 1.37 -2.46
C VAL A 35 -5.15 2.55 -2.08
N LEU A 36 -6.32 2.71 -2.73
CA LEU A 36 -7.28 3.80 -2.51
C LEU A 36 -8.40 3.44 -1.51
N GLY A 37 -8.60 2.16 -1.19
CA GLY A 37 -9.47 1.75 -0.06
C GLY A 37 -8.95 2.21 1.32
N GLY A 38 -7.77 2.84 1.37
CA GLY A 38 -7.29 3.61 2.52
C GLY A 38 -7.94 4.99 2.68
N GLU A 39 -8.57 5.55 1.64
CA GLU A 39 -9.07 6.93 1.66
C GLU A 39 -10.61 7.06 1.71
N ARG A 40 -11.36 6.03 1.33
CA ARG A 40 -12.85 6.06 1.33
C ARG A 40 -13.49 5.48 2.60
N GLY A 41 -12.82 5.64 3.74
CA GLY A 41 -13.30 5.20 5.05
C GLY A 41 -13.04 6.23 6.14
N ALA A 42 -13.80 7.32 6.08
CA ALA A 42 -13.93 8.37 7.11
C ALA A 42 -12.80 9.40 7.21
N HIS A 43 -13.23 10.66 7.24
CA HIS A 43 -12.48 11.88 7.49
C HIS A 43 -11.27 11.75 8.45
N GLY A 44 -10.14 12.32 8.01
CA GLY A 44 -9.45 13.33 8.81
C GLY A 44 -8.62 12.88 10.02
N ARG A 45 -8.42 11.59 10.26
CA ARG A 45 -7.46 11.14 11.28
C ARG A 45 -6.55 10.08 10.73
N PHE A 46 -5.25 10.38 10.81
CA PHE A 46 -4.19 9.38 10.84
C PHE A 46 -4.43 8.47 12.06
N ASP A 47 -5.44 7.61 11.97
CA ASP A 47 -5.72 6.57 12.97
C ASP A 47 -4.60 5.55 12.81
N GLY A 48 -3.49 5.81 13.49
CA GLY A 48 -2.29 4.96 13.51
C GLY A 48 -2.60 3.50 13.80
N ALA A 49 -3.76 3.20 14.41
CA ALA A 49 -4.26 1.85 14.66
C ALA A 49 -4.50 1.03 13.37
N ARG A 50 -4.98 1.63 12.27
CA ARG A 50 -5.27 0.87 11.03
C ARG A 50 -4.05 0.72 10.12
N SER A 51 -3.13 1.68 10.16
CA SER A 51 -1.84 1.58 9.45
C SER A 51 -0.88 0.63 10.18
N ALA A 52 -0.90 0.61 11.52
CA ALA A 52 -0.18 -0.35 12.37
C ALA A 52 -0.54 -1.80 12.04
N ALA A 53 -1.83 -2.12 11.90
CA ALA A 53 -2.26 -3.49 11.61
C ALA A 53 -1.68 -4.04 10.28
N ARG A 54 -1.34 -3.17 9.33
CA ARG A 54 -0.78 -3.55 8.02
C ARG A 54 0.74 -3.71 8.03
N MET A 55 1.43 -3.29 9.10
CA MET A 55 2.89 -3.41 9.26
C MET A 55 3.31 -4.65 10.07
N GLY A 56 2.38 -5.58 10.36
CA GLY A 56 2.68 -6.78 11.13
C GLY A 56 3.15 -6.47 12.56
N PRO A 57 4.11 -7.23 13.11
CA PRO A 57 4.61 -7.03 14.48
C PRO A 57 5.14 -5.61 14.75
N VAL A 58 5.79 -4.99 13.76
CA VAL A 58 6.34 -3.63 13.87
C VAL A 58 5.24 -2.61 14.15
N GLY A 59 4.10 -2.71 13.48
CA GLY A 59 2.99 -1.81 13.72
C GLY A 59 2.36 -1.97 15.11
N GLN A 60 2.42 -3.17 15.69
CA GLN A 60 1.95 -3.41 17.06
C GLN A 60 2.85 -2.71 18.08
N VAL A 61 4.17 -2.75 17.88
CA VAL A 61 5.14 -1.99 18.70
C VAL A 61 4.85 -0.50 18.61
N VAL A 62 4.69 0.05 17.40
CA VAL A 62 4.35 1.47 17.21
C VAL A 62 3.04 1.87 17.89
N ARG A 63 2.06 0.97 17.93
CA ARG A 63 0.78 1.21 18.61
C ARG A 63 0.91 1.19 20.13
N ALA A 64 1.78 0.35 20.67
CA ALA A 64 2.03 0.22 22.10
C ALA A 64 2.89 1.35 22.68
N LEU A 65 3.60 2.12 21.82
CA LEU A 65 4.33 3.32 22.23
C LEU A 65 3.42 4.33 22.94
N PRO A 66 3.98 5.14 23.88
CA PRO A 66 3.31 6.30 24.45
C PRO A 66 2.72 7.24 23.37
N ARG A 67 1.68 7.99 23.73
CA ARG A 67 0.96 8.84 22.75
C ARG A 67 1.85 9.91 22.13
N GLU A 68 2.77 10.49 22.89
CA GLU A 68 3.70 11.51 22.40
C GLU A 68 4.70 10.93 21.40
N ASP A 69 5.26 9.76 21.72
CA ASP A 69 6.21 9.04 20.89
C ASP A 69 5.59 8.59 19.57
N ARG A 70 4.35 8.11 19.64
CA ARG A 70 3.57 7.77 18.45
C ARG A 70 3.30 8.98 17.56
N ARG A 71 3.11 10.17 18.15
CA ARG A 71 2.93 11.41 17.38
C ARG A 71 4.23 11.83 16.71
N ALA A 72 5.35 11.78 17.43
CA ALA A 72 6.68 12.11 16.90
C ALA A 72 7.06 11.17 15.74
N LEU A 73 6.94 9.85 15.96
CA LEU A 73 7.18 8.85 14.92
C LEU A 73 6.22 9.03 13.73
N GLY A 74 4.95 9.34 14.00
CA GLY A 74 3.97 9.63 12.95
C GLY A 74 4.31 10.87 12.11
N GLN A 75 4.97 11.89 12.68
CA GLN A 75 5.46 13.05 11.93
C GLN A 75 6.65 12.66 11.05
N ALA A 76 7.63 11.93 11.59
CA ALA A 76 8.78 11.45 10.83
C ALA A 76 8.37 10.54 9.67
N MET A 77 7.40 9.64 9.90
CA MET A 77 6.85 8.78 8.85
C MET A 77 6.07 9.54 7.77
N ARG A 78 5.46 10.69 8.11
CA ARG A 78 4.84 11.56 7.12
C ARG A 78 5.89 12.22 6.24
N GLN A 79 6.97 12.73 6.82
CA GLN A 79 8.08 13.30 6.07
C GLN A 79 8.69 12.27 5.12
N LEU A 80 8.96 11.06 5.61
CA LEU A 80 9.46 9.94 4.82
C LEU A 80 8.54 9.60 3.62
N ARG A 81 7.22 9.69 3.81
CA ARG A 81 6.26 9.48 2.72
C ARG A 81 6.35 10.58 1.67
N ASP A 82 6.53 11.82 2.09
CA ASP A 82 6.59 12.97 1.19
C ASP A 82 7.93 12.99 0.42
N ASP A 83 9.05 12.65 1.06
CA ASP A 83 10.36 12.45 0.40
C ASP A 83 10.32 11.30 -0.60
N SER A 84 9.64 10.22 -0.23
CA SER A 84 9.42 9.09 -1.12
C SER A 84 8.51 9.45 -2.32
N ARG A 85 7.52 10.33 -2.14
CA ARG A 85 6.72 10.85 -3.26
C ARG A 85 7.56 11.71 -4.19
N ALA A 86 8.50 12.49 -3.66
CA ALA A 86 9.43 13.26 -4.49
C ALA A 86 10.37 12.34 -5.30
N SER A 87 10.80 11.21 -4.71
CA SER A 87 11.75 10.29 -5.35
C SER A 87 11.12 9.30 -6.32
N PHE A 88 9.92 8.79 -6.00
CA PHE A 88 9.28 7.68 -6.73
C PHE A 88 7.93 8.07 -7.36
N GLY A 89 7.56 9.34 -7.31
CA GLY A 89 6.28 9.84 -7.78
C GLY A 89 5.12 9.61 -6.80
N THR A 90 3.98 10.22 -7.13
CA THR A 90 2.74 10.06 -6.37
C THR A 90 2.09 8.71 -6.65
N PRO A 91 1.24 8.19 -5.74
CA PRO A 91 0.48 6.96 -6.01
C PRO A 91 -0.34 7.02 -7.31
N ALA A 92 -0.86 8.20 -7.65
CA ALA A 92 -1.57 8.42 -8.91
C ALA A 92 -0.63 8.24 -10.11
N SER A 93 0.52 8.91 -10.13
CA SER A 93 1.50 8.78 -11.23
C SER A 93 2.06 7.37 -11.38
N GLN A 94 2.24 6.64 -10.27
CA GLN A 94 2.64 5.24 -10.31
C GLN A 94 1.54 4.39 -10.95
N MET A 95 0.28 4.59 -10.56
CA MET A 95 -0.86 3.88 -11.16
C MET A 95 -0.99 4.17 -12.66
N ASP A 96 -0.83 5.42 -13.08
CA ASP A 96 -0.86 5.80 -14.49
C ASP A 96 0.24 5.07 -15.29
N ALA A 97 1.43 4.93 -14.71
CA ALA A 97 2.52 4.17 -15.32
C ALA A 97 2.19 2.67 -15.46
N TRP A 98 1.53 2.07 -14.47
CA TRP A 98 1.04 0.68 -14.53
C TRP A 98 -0.04 0.50 -15.60
N ILE A 99 -1.02 1.40 -15.66
CA ILE A 99 -2.07 1.39 -16.70
C ILE A 99 -1.44 1.50 -18.09
N SER A 100 -0.47 2.41 -18.25
CA SER A 100 0.24 2.59 -19.51
C SER A 100 1.02 1.34 -19.93
N ALA A 101 1.77 0.72 -19.02
CA ALA A 101 2.53 -0.50 -19.31
C ALA A 101 1.63 -1.69 -19.68
N LEU A 102 0.50 -1.85 -19.00
CA LEU A 102 -0.45 -2.95 -19.25
C LEU A 102 -1.28 -2.76 -20.53
N SER A 103 -1.52 -1.51 -20.94
CA SER A 103 -2.28 -1.18 -22.14
C SER A 103 -1.43 -1.08 -23.41
N ALA A 104 -0.10 -1.19 -23.30
CA ALA A 104 0.81 -1.15 -24.43
C ALA A 104 0.53 -2.27 -25.45
N GLN A 105 0.55 -1.93 -26.73
CA GLN A 105 0.42 -2.87 -27.85
C GLN A 105 1.53 -2.57 -28.87
N PRO A 106 2.52 -3.48 -29.05
CA PRO A 106 2.66 -4.78 -28.38
C PRO A 106 2.94 -4.65 -26.88
N PHE A 107 2.63 -5.71 -26.12
CA PHE A 107 2.90 -5.76 -24.69
C PHE A 107 4.41 -5.72 -24.39
N ASP A 108 4.80 -4.87 -23.44
CA ASP A 108 6.19 -4.72 -22.99
C ASP A 108 6.36 -5.29 -21.56
N ALA A 109 6.84 -6.53 -21.49
CA ALA A 109 7.13 -7.19 -20.22
C ALA A 109 8.29 -6.55 -19.45
N ALA A 110 9.27 -5.95 -20.15
CA ALA A 110 10.43 -5.32 -19.53
C ALA A 110 10.00 -4.06 -18.77
N ARG A 111 9.12 -3.25 -19.38
CA ARG A 111 8.57 -2.06 -18.73
C ARG A 111 7.77 -2.40 -17.47
N LEU A 112 6.97 -3.46 -17.50
CA LEU A 112 6.24 -3.93 -16.33
C LEU A 112 7.20 -4.38 -15.21
N SER A 113 8.26 -5.11 -15.56
CA SER A 113 9.28 -5.55 -14.60
C SER A 113 9.98 -4.38 -13.92
N GLU A 114 10.27 -3.31 -14.66
CA GLU A 114 10.87 -2.10 -14.11
C GLU A 114 9.95 -1.41 -13.09
N LEU A 115 8.65 -1.29 -13.38
CA LEU A 115 7.67 -0.72 -12.44
C LEU A 115 7.58 -1.54 -11.14
N ILE A 116 7.66 -2.86 -11.23
CA ILE A 116 7.73 -3.74 -10.05
C ILE A 116 9.00 -3.46 -9.24
N ALA A 117 10.15 -3.32 -9.90
CA ALA A 117 11.42 -3.05 -9.24
C ALA A 117 11.40 -1.70 -8.52
N ILE A 118 10.87 -0.65 -9.16
CA ILE A 118 10.67 0.68 -8.57
C ILE A 118 9.78 0.59 -7.33
N GLY A 119 8.66 -0.14 -7.42
CA GLY A 119 7.77 -0.37 -6.28
C GLY A 119 8.49 -1.03 -5.10
N ARG A 120 9.29 -2.07 -5.36
CA ARG A 120 10.10 -2.75 -4.31
C ARG A 120 11.14 -1.81 -3.69
N ALA A 121 11.86 -1.04 -4.52
CA ALA A 121 12.85 -0.09 -4.03
C ALA A 121 12.21 0.98 -3.13
N SER A 122 11.05 1.52 -3.53
CA SER A 122 10.28 2.48 -2.75
C SER A 122 9.86 1.91 -1.40
N GLN A 123 9.35 0.67 -1.38
CA GLN A 123 8.92 0.00 -0.15
C GLN A 123 10.09 -0.32 0.77
N ASN A 124 11.22 -0.79 0.23
CA ASN A 124 12.42 -1.09 1.01
C ASN A 124 13.01 0.16 1.65
N ALA A 125 13.12 1.26 0.89
CA ALA A 125 13.62 2.53 1.41
C ALA A 125 12.76 3.04 2.58
N ARG A 126 11.43 2.99 2.44
CA ARG A 126 10.50 3.35 3.52
C ARG A 126 10.60 2.41 4.72
N GLY A 127 10.74 1.11 4.48
CA GLY A 127 10.82 0.10 5.52
C GLY A 127 12.09 0.22 6.38
N GLN A 128 13.24 0.44 5.74
CA GLN A 128 14.52 0.64 6.42
C GLN A 128 14.49 1.90 7.27
N LEU A 129 14.17 3.06 6.67
CA LEU A 129 14.14 4.34 7.38
C LEU A 129 13.10 4.36 8.51
N GLY A 130 11.94 3.73 8.30
CA GLY A 130 10.94 3.59 9.37
C GLY A 130 11.38 2.67 10.50
N GLY A 131 12.13 1.61 10.18
CA GLY A 131 12.72 0.69 11.16
C GLY A 131 13.80 1.38 12.00
N ASP A 132 14.69 2.12 11.35
CA ASP A 132 15.79 2.85 12.01
C ASP A 132 15.24 3.90 12.98
N LEU A 133 14.21 4.67 12.57
CA LEU A 133 13.53 5.64 13.43
C LEU A 133 12.88 4.99 14.66
N LEU A 134 12.31 3.79 14.51
CA LEU A 134 11.74 3.06 15.63
C LEU A 134 12.84 2.58 16.59
N ILE A 135 13.94 2.07 16.07
CA ILE A 135 15.09 1.62 16.87
C ILE A 135 15.70 2.80 17.64
N GLU A 136 15.92 3.94 16.97
CA GLU A 136 16.40 5.17 17.59
C GLU A 136 15.49 5.57 18.75
N LYS A 137 14.17 5.54 18.53
CA LYS A 137 13.21 5.93 19.56
C LYS A 137 13.24 4.98 20.76
N ILE A 138 13.30 3.68 20.54
CA ILE A 138 13.39 2.68 21.63
C ILE A 138 14.72 2.81 22.38
N THR A 139 15.80 3.15 21.67
CA THR A 139 17.13 3.36 22.27
C THR A 139 17.16 4.58 23.19
N ALA A 140 16.40 5.63 22.84
CA ALA A 140 16.28 6.83 23.66
C ALA A 140 15.39 6.66 24.90
N MET A 141 14.66 5.54 25.03
CA MET A 141 13.82 5.26 26.21
C MET A 141 14.66 4.80 27.40
N SER A 142 14.27 5.24 28.59
CA SER A 142 14.68 4.66 29.85
C SER A 142 14.17 3.23 30.02
N ASP A 143 14.76 2.51 30.97
CA ASP A 143 14.35 1.14 31.31
C ASP A 143 12.87 1.07 31.72
N ALA A 144 12.41 2.05 32.52
CA ALA A 144 11.02 2.13 32.95
C ALA A 144 10.04 2.37 31.79
N GLU A 145 10.39 3.21 30.81
CA GLU A 145 9.57 3.44 29.61
C GLU A 145 9.49 2.18 28.73
N ARG A 146 10.58 1.42 28.63
CA ARG A 146 10.57 0.13 27.91
C ARG A 146 9.73 -0.92 28.62
N ASP A 147 9.73 -0.95 29.96
CA ASP A 147 8.87 -1.84 30.72
C ASP A 147 7.38 -1.51 30.51
N GLU A 148 7.02 -0.21 30.49
CA GLU A 148 5.65 0.21 30.17
C GLU A 148 5.26 -0.18 28.74
N LEU A 149 6.16 -0.03 27.77
CA LEU A 149 5.95 -0.47 26.39
C LEU A 149 5.66 -1.98 26.32
N VAL A 150 6.40 -2.79 27.07
CA VAL A 150 6.18 -4.25 27.15
C VAL A 150 4.82 -4.57 27.76
N GLU A 151 4.42 -3.89 28.83
CA GLU A 151 3.10 -4.05 29.42
C GLU A 151 1.97 -3.64 28.48
N ASN A 152 2.16 -2.55 27.72
CA ASN A 152 1.23 -2.16 26.67
C ASN A 152 1.08 -3.23 25.58
N LEU A 153 2.20 -3.83 25.15
CA LEU A 153 2.19 -4.93 24.19
C LEU A 153 1.48 -6.18 24.71
N ARG A 154 1.72 -6.55 25.98
CA ARG A 154 1.03 -7.68 26.64
C ARG A 154 -0.47 -7.44 26.68
N ARG A 155 -0.90 -6.26 27.14
CA ARG A 155 -2.32 -5.87 27.19
C ARG A 155 -2.99 -5.89 25.82
N ASP A 156 -2.30 -5.41 24.78
CA ASP A 156 -2.84 -5.40 23.42
C ASP A 156 -2.95 -6.81 22.82
N ARG A 157 -2.03 -7.73 23.18
CA ARG A 157 -2.12 -9.15 22.81
C ARG A 157 -3.29 -9.84 23.50
N GLU A 158 -3.49 -9.60 24.79
CA GLU A 158 -4.56 -10.21 25.60
C GLU A 158 -5.96 -9.76 25.18
N ARG A 159 -6.12 -8.50 24.77
CA ARG A 159 -7.41 -7.96 24.26
C ARG A 159 -7.82 -8.56 22.91
N GLY A 160 -7.00 -9.45 22.35
CA GLY A 160 -7.08 -9.88 20.97
C GLY A 160 -6.70 -8.72 20.06
N PHE A 161 -5.82 -8.96 19.09
CA PHE A 161 -5.45 -7.98 18.08
C PHE A 161 -6.69 -7.59 17.24
N GLY A 162 -7.55 -6.70 17.75
CA GLY A 162 -8.76 -6.19 17.10
C GLY A 162 -9.45 -7.22 16.21
N SER A 163 -10.17 -8.18 16.80
CA SER A 163 -11.16 -9.01 16.10
C SER A 163 -12.27 -8.13 15.50
N LYS A 164 -11.96 -7.52 14.36
CA LYS A 164 -12.87 -7.07 13.30
C LYS A 164 -12.17 -7.22 11.94
N SER A 165 -11.51 -8.36 11.71
CA SER A 165 -11.39 -8.89 10.35
C SER A 165 -12.70 -9.59 10.04
N GLY A 166 -13.60 -8.89 9.35
CA GLY A 166 -14.78 -9.51 8.76
C GLY A 166 -14.34 -10.55 7.73
N LEU A 167 -14.26 -11.80 8.17
CA LEU A 167 -14.49 -12.96 7.32
C LEU A 167 -15.77 -13.59 7.87
N GLY A 168 -16.88 -13.01 7.41
CA GLY A 168 -18.17 -13.66 7.49
C GLY A 168 -18.12 -14.95 6.69
N ARG A 169 -18.75 -15.96 7.29
CA ARG A 169 -19.23 -17.22 6.74
C ARG A 169 -19.48 -17.23 5.23
#